data_AF-A0A9E6Z581-F1
#
_entry.id   AF-A0A9E6Z581-F1
#
_cell.length_a   1.000
_cell.length_b   1.000
_cell.length_c   1.000
_cell.angle_alpha   90.00
_cell.angle_beta   90.00
_cell.angle_gamma   90.00
#
_symmetry.space_group_name_H-M   'P 1'
#
loop_
_entity.id
_entity.type
_entity.pdbx_description
1 polymer ?
#
loop_
_entity_poly.entity_id
_entity_poly.type
_entity_poly.pdbx_seq_one_letter_code
_entity_poly.pdbx_strand_id
1 'polypeptide(L)'
;MHKLNVIQEKIENLNIDGIVIPMSDPFQNDFIPEYYHRIKFISGFTGSLGTIIILKKAAALFVDGRYTLQAQKQVDTRNYEIENYDPQSMMAWVLKNETSDQIVLGYDAWDYTVAQLNMFQRIAPNINFKPLDRNPIDEIWEDKPNISKTKIFLHPEKYAGESWKQKIKSVQSILEEQNLDSIFLTSSASICWLLNIRGHDAPFTPVSLCYAIVHKTGKVDLFVYLENLTDEIVKHFHPTVTFHRMSGVELTEKLPKLLANLRVGYTEQQAPMRVKNIIGPNVAALNNMEDPCVLLRACKNKTQLKHIEQTHVEDGVALIKFFFAGLMITIKQNPLMNTHCR
;
A
#
# COMPACT_ATOMS: atom_id res chain seq x y z
N MET A 1 -0.89 -26.62 16.57
CA MET A 1 -0.54 -26.93 15.17
C MET A 1 0.26 -25.74 14.64
N HIS A 2 1.39 -25.95 13.96
CA HIS A 2 2.22 -24.86 13.44
C HIS A 2 1.42 -24.08 12.37
N LYS A 3 1.40 -22.74 12.41
CA LYS A 3 0.55 -21.91 11.52
C LYS A 3 0.74 -22.25 10.03
N LEU A 4 1.97 -22.52 9.62
CA LEU A 4 2.31 -22.94 8.26
C LEU A 4 1.53 -24.20 7.82
N ASN A 5 1.44 -25.22 8.68
CA ASN A 5 0.78 -26.47 8.34
C ASN A 5 -0.72 -26.27 8.10
N VAL A 6 -1.35 -25.38 8.89
CA VAL A 6 -2.76 -25.01 8.70
C VAL A 6 -2.97 -24.32 7.34
N ILE A 7 -2.04 -23.45 6.94
CA ILE A 7 -2.09 -22.80 5.63
C ILE A 7 -1.89 -23.82 4.50
N GLN A 8 -0.97 -24.78 4.66
CA GLN A 8 -0.74 -25.83 3.67
C GLN A 8 -1.97 -26.73 3.48
N GLU A 9 -2.68 -27.08 4.56
CA GLU A 9 -3.96 -27.79 4.47
C GLU A 9 -5.04 -26.96 3.75
N LYS A 10 -5.10 -25.64 4.01
CA LYS A 10 -6.01 -24.74 3.28
C LYS A 10 -5.69 -24.64 1.79
N ILE A 11 -4.40 -24.63 1.42
CA ILE A 11 -3.95 -24.63 0.01
C ILE A 11 -4.49 -25.86 -0.72
N GLU A 12 -4.40 -27.05 -0.12
CA GLU A 12 -4.97 -28.29 -0.69
C GLU A 12 -6.48 -28.18 -0.90
N ASN A 13 -7.21 -27.67 0.10
CA ASN A 13 -8.67 -27.50 0.02
C ASN A 13 -9.11 -26.47 -1.04
N LEU A 14 -8.27 -25.50 -1.39
CA LEU A 14 -8.56 -24.47 -2.39
C LEU A 14 -8.26 -24.90 -3.84
N ASN A 15 -7.76 -26.13 -4.05
CA ASN A 15 -7.32 -26.65 -5.33
C ASN A 15 -6.32 -25.71 -6.03
N ILE A 16 -5.32 -25.25 -5.26
CA ILE A 16 -4.18 -24.45 -5.72
C ILE A 16 -2.88 -25.10 -5.24
N ASP A 17 -1.73 -24.70 -5.80
CA ASP A 17 -0.42 -25.28 -5.47
C ASP A 17 0.34 -24.47 -4.43
N GLY A 18 0.00 -23.19 -4.29
CA GLY A 18 0.51 -22.35 -3.24
C GLY A 18 -0.18 -21.00 -3.17
N ILE A 19 0.29 -20.16 -2.25
CA ILE A 19 -0.08 -18.76 -2.16
C ILE A 19 1.15 -17.86 -2.16
N VAL A 20 1.00 -16.67 -2.74
CA VAL A 20 2.02 -15.62 -2.79
C VAL A 20 1.50 -14.39 -2.04
N ILE A 21 2.26 -13.92 -1.04
CA ILE A 21 1.86 -12.89 -0.11
C ILE A 21 2.95 -11.82 -0.06
N PRO A 22 2.68 -10.58 -0.49
CA PRO A 22 3.63 -9.49 -0.43
C PRO A 22 3.55 -8.74 0.91
N MET A 23 4.60 -8.00 1.25
CA MET A 23 4.56 -6.96 2.28
C MET A 23 3.96 -5.68 1.66
N SER A 24 2.64 -5.67 1.44
CA SER A 24 1.92 -4.52 0.90
C SER A 24 0.50 -4.43 1.49
N ASP A 25 -0.18 -3.34 1.16
CA ASP A 25 -1.60 -3.13 1.47
C ASP A 25 -2.35 -2.69 0.20
N PRO A 26 -3.70 -2.59 0.25
CA PRO A 26 -4.50 -2.19 -0.92
C PRO A 26 -4.16 -0.80 -1.46
N PHE A 27 -3.46 0.04 -0.70
CA PHE A 27 -3.16 1.42 -1.04
C PHE A 27 -1.71 1.59 -1.51
N GLN A 28 -0.92 0.51 -1.48
CA GLN A 28 0.51 0.47 -1.79
C GLN A 28 1.31 1.48 -0.96
N ASN A 29 1.01 1.56 0.34
CA ASN A 29 1.76 2.39 1.28
C ASN A 29 3.15 1.80 1.56
N ASP A 30 4.16 2.66 1.77
CA ASP A 30 5.51 2.23 2.16
C ASP A 30 5.55 1.59 3.55
N PHE A 31 4.77 2.13 4.49
CA PHE A 31 4.57 1.59 5.82
C PHE A 31 3.11 1.14 5.95
N ILE A 32 2.92 -0.16 6.04
CA ILE A 32 1.58 -0.74 6.08
C ILE A 32 1.03 -0.78 7.51
N PRO A 33 -0.27 -0.55 7.71
CA PRO A 33 -0.91 -0.78 9.01
C PRO A 33 -0.76 -2.24 9.49
N GLU A 34 -0.72 -2.45 10.81
CA GLU A 34 -0.60 -3.80 11.41
C GLU A 34 -1.70 -4.77 10.95
N TYR A 35 -2.90 -4.26 10.63
CA TYR A 35 -3.99 -5.01 10.01
C TYR A 35 -3.54 -5.79 8.74
N TYR A 36 -2.62 -5.24 7.96
CA TYR A 36 -2.13 -5.82 6.70
C TYR A 36 -0.81 -6.60 6.85
N HIS A 37 -0.20 -6.63 8.05
CA HIS A 37 1.09 -7.29 8.31
C HIS A 37 0.99 -8.83 8.40
N ARG A 38 0.43 -9.47 7.36
CA ARG A 38 0.21 -10.92 7.27
C ARG A 38 1.51 -11.73 7.34
N ILE A 39 2.59 -11.22 6.73
CA ILE A 39 3.93 -11.84 6.78
C ILE A 39 4.43 -11.92 8.23
N LYS A 40 4.29 -10.83 9.00
CA LYS A 40 4.68 -10.82 10.41
C LYS A 40 3.89 -11.84 11.22
N PHE A 41 2.58 -11.96 10.97
CA PHE A 41 1.76 -12.95 11.66
C PHE A 41 2.16 -14.39 11.34
N ILE A 42 2.43 -14.71 10.07
CA ILE A 42 2.68 -16.09 9.64
C ILE A 42 4.12 -16.55 9.91
N SER A 43 5.12 -15.67 9.78
CA SER A 43 6.54 -16.03 9.89
C SER A 43 7.31 -15.37 11.04
N GLY A 44 6.76 -14.32 11.66
CA GLY A 44 7.45 -13.51 12.66
C GLY A 44 8.36 -12.42 12.08
N PHE A 45 8.53 -12.36 10.75
CA PHE A 45 9.39 -11.36 10.12
C PHE A 45 8.79 -9.94 10.20
N THR A 46 9.59 -8.98 10.68
CA THR A 46 9.15 -7.59 10.90
C THR A 46 9.85 -6.56 10.01
N GLY A 47 10.56 -6.98 8.96
CA GLY A 47 11.18 -6.05 8.01
C GLY A 47 10.13 -5.32 7.17
N SER A 48 10.50 -4.20 6.56
CA SER A 48 9.56 -3.39 5.78
C SER A 48 9.34 -3.88 4.34
N LEU A 49 10.14 -4.84 3.87
CA LEU A 49 10.04 -5.38 2.52
C LEU A 49 10.21 -6.89 2.56
N GLY A 50 9.34 -7.61 1.87
CA GLY A 50 9.48 -9.03 1.62
C GLY A 50 8.26 -9.62 0.92
N THR A 51 8.42 -10.83 0.42
CA THR A 51 7.33 -11.65 -0.12
C THR A 51 7.44 -13.04 0.49
N ILE A 52 6.34 -13.61 0.96
CA ILE A 52 6.28 -15.02 1.33
C ILE A 52 5.58 -15.80 0.22
N ILE A 53 6.16 -16.93 -0.14
CA ILE A 53 5.50 -17.95 -0.94
C ILE A 53 5.37 -19.21 -0.11
N ILE A 54 4.15 -19.73 0.00
CA ILE A 54 3.87 -21.00 0.70
C ILE A 54 3.27 -21.94 -0.33
N LEU A 55 3.98 -23.02 -0.62
CA LEU A 55 3.52 -24.15 -1.41
C LEU A 55 2.98 -25.25 -0.48
N LYS A 56 2.33 -26.26 -1.05
CA LYS A 56 1.83 -27.44 -0.32
C LYS A 56 2.85 -28.07 0.64
N LYS A 57 4.13 -28.09 0.27
CA LYS A 57 5.20 -28.79 1.02
C LYS A 57 6.45 -27.95 1.29
N ALA A 58 6.49 -26.69 0.86
CA ALA A 58 7.66 -25.81 1.03
C ALA A 58 7.21 -24.38 1.29
N ALA A 59 8.05 -23.58 1.93
CA ALA A 59 7.81 -22.15 2.08
C ALA A 59 9.11 -21.36 2.02
N ALA A 60 9.06 -20.17 1.45
CA ALA A 60 10.18 -19.24 1.39
C ALA A 60 9.75 -17.81 1.72
N LEU A 61 10.63 -17.09 2.40
CA LEU A 61 10.58 -15.65 2.59
C LEU A 61 11.68 -15.03 1.72
N PHE A 62 11.26 -14.20 0.78
CA PHE A 62 12.13 -13.43 -0.10
C PHE A 62 12.33 -12.04 0.49
N VAL A 63 13.59 -11.67 0.74
CA VAL A 63 13.97 -10.36 1.32
C VAL A 63 15.19 -9.78 0.61
N ASP A 64 15.32 -8.46 0.60
CA ASP A 64 16.51 -7.82 0.06
C ASP A 64 17.68 -7.86 1.07
N GLY A 65 18.87 -7.43 0.63
CA GLY A 65 20.10 -7.47 1.43
C GLY A 65 20.05 -6.69 2.74
N ARG A 66 19.11 -5.74 2.93
CA ARG A 66 18.94 -5.02 4.21
C ARG A 66 18.41 -5.94 5.30
N TYR A 67 17.70 -7.00 4.91
CA TYR A 67 16.88 -7.81 5.81
C TYR A 67 17.35 -9.26 5.95
N THR A 68 18.37 -9.72 5.22
CA THR A 68 18.82 -11.13 5.27
C THR A 68 19.16 -11.60 6.69
N LEU A 69 19.99 -10.86 7.43
CA LEU A 69 20.36 -11.21 8.81
C LEU A 69 19.18 -11.09 9.78
N GLN A 70 18.28 -10.15 9.54
CA GLN A 70 17.06 -10.00 10.34
C GLN A 70 16.12 -11.19 10.14
N ALA A 71 15.89 -11.59 8.88
CA ALA A 71 15.05 -12.72 8.52
C ALA A 71 15.57 -14.03 9.14
N GLN A 72 16.88 -14.29 9.06
CA GLN A 72 17.50 -15.46 9.69
C GLN A 72 17.33 -15.51 11.22
N LYS A 73 17.21 -14.35 11.88
CA LYS A 73 17.01 -14.27 13.34
C LYS A 73 15.54 -14.35 13.76
N GLN A 74 14.63 -13.89 12.91
CA GLN A 74 13.21 -13.73 13.26
C GLN A 74 12.33 -14.89 12.79
N VAL A 75 12.73 -15.59 11.71
CA VAL A 75 11.93 -16.63 11.08
C VAL A 75 12.47 -18.01 11.43
N ASP A 76 11.58 -19.00 11.58
CA ASP A 76 12.00 -20.41 11.74
C ASP A 76 12.57 -20.95 10.43
N THR A 77 13.89 -20.88 10.28
CA THR A 77 14.61 -21.32 9.07
C THR A 77 14.56 -22.82 8.80
N ARG A 78 13.96 -23.61 9.70
CA ARG A 78 13.66 -25.04 9.43
C ARG A 78 12.41 -25.20 8.56
N ASN A 79 11.52 -24.20 8.58
CA ASN A 79 10.22 -24.22 7.90
C ASN A 79 10.16 -23.22 6.73
N TYR A 80 10.98 -22.17 6.76
CA TYR A 80 11.07 -21.16 5.70
C TYR A 80 12.49 -21.06 5.17
N GLU A 81 12.65 -21.20 3.86
CA GLU A 81 13.88 -20.80 3.16
C GLU A 81 13.96 -19.28 3.10
N ILE A 82 15.17 -18.72 3.26
CA ILE A 82 15.40 -17.27 3.14
C ILE A 82 16.10 -17.03 1.81
N GLU A 83 15.41 -16.34 0.90
CA GLU A 83 15.82 -16.16 -0.48
C GLU A 83 15.93 -14.67 -0.85
N ASN A 84 16.59 -14.38 -1.97
CA ASN A 84 16.75 -13.00 -2.44
C ASN A 84 15.44 -12.44 -3.00
N TYR A 85 15.09 -11.22 -2.58
CA TYR A 85 13.96 -10.49 -3.14
C TYR A 85 14.23 -10.04 -4.58
N ASP A 86 13.81 -10.87 -5.52
CA ASP A 86 13.81 -10.60 -6.94
C ASP A 86 12.70 -11.42 -7.62
N PRO A 87 11.88 -10.84 -8.52
CA PRO A 87 10.81 -11.55 -9.20
C PRO A 87 11.24 -12.84 -9.91
N GLN A 88 12.41 -12.87 -10.56
CA GLN A 88 12.88 -14.07 -11.25
C GLN A 88 13.24 -15.16 -10.26
N SER A 89 13.92 -14.79 -9.17
CA SER A 89 14.28 -15.68 -8.06
C SER A 89 13.04 -16.28 -7.39
N MET A 90 11.99 -15.47 -7.17
CA MET A 90 10.70 -15.95 -6.63
C MET A 90 10.08 -17.02 -7.52
N MET A 91 9.97 -16.76 -8.83
CA MET A 91 9.35 -17.72 -9.74
C MET A 91 10.22 -18.95 -9.99
N ALA A 92 11.54 -18.80 -10.06
CA ALA A 92 12.47 -19.91 -10.17
C ALA A 92 12.40 -20.83 -8.94
N TRP A 93 12.26 -20.25 -7.74
CA TRP A 93 12.07 -21.02 -6.51
C TRP A 93 10.76 -21.81 -6.55
N VAL A 94 9.67 -21.24 -7.07
CA VAL A 94 8.40 -21.96 -7.26
C VAL A 94 8.57 -23.15 -8.21
N LEU A 95 9.14 -22.91 -9.39
CA LEU A 95 9.35 -23.97 -10.41
C LEU A 95 10.30 -25.07 -9.95
N LYS A 96 11.22 -24.77 -9.02
CA LYS A 96 12.12 -25.75 -8.41
C LYS A 96 11.39 -26.64 -7.40
N ASN A 97 10.41 -26.10 -6.69
CA ASN A 97 9.77 -26.76 -5.53
C ASN A 97 8.37 -27.32 -5.83
N GLU A 98 7.78 -27.03 -6.99
CA GLU A 98 6.52 -27.60 -7.44
C GLU A 98 6.67 -28.09 -8.89
N THR A 99 6.36 -29.37 -9.11
CA THR A 99 6.63 -30.08 -10.36
C THR A 99 5.41 -30.21 -11.27
N SER A 100 4.29 -29.62 -10.88
CA SER A 100 3.06 -29.64 -11.68
C SER A 100 3.25 -28.90 -13.01
N ASP A 101 2.72 -29.45 -14.11
CA ASP A 101 2.86 -28.88 -15.47
C ASP A 101 2.27 -27.47 -15.61
N GLN A 102 1.26 -27.15 -14.79
CA GLN A 102 0.63 -25.85 -14.68
C GLN A 102 0.41 -25.53 -13.20
N ILE A 103 1.27 -24.69 -12.65
CA ILE A 103 1.24 -24.33 -11.22
C ILE A 103 0.19 -23.23 -11.03
N VAL A 104 -0.63 -23.34 -9.99
CA VAL A 104 -1.60 -22.31 -9.62
C VAL A 104 -1.22 -21.68 -8.29
N LEU A 105 -0.81 -20.40 -8.32
CA LEU A 105 -0.57 -19.60 -7.12
C LEU A 105 -1.78 -18.72 -6.81
N GLY A 106 -2.35 -18.91 -5.62
CA GLY A 106 -3.36 -18.04 -5.05
C GLY A 106 -2.77 -16.71 -4.57
N TYR A 107 -3.48 -15.61 -4.77
CA TYR A 107 -3.10 -14.30 -4.24
C TYR A 107 -4.33 -13.49 -3.80
N ASP A 108 -4.14 -12.55 -2.87
CA ASP A 108 -5.16 -11.54 -2.59
C ASP A 108 -5.07 -10.44 -3.65
N ALA A 109 -6.14 -10.26 -4.42
CA ALA A 109 -6.16 -9.29 -5.51
C ALA A 109 -6.13 -7.82 -5.07
N TRP A 110 -6.27 -7.56 -3.76
CA TRP A 110 -6.01 -6.23 -3.22
C TRP A 110 -4.52 -5.95 -2.98
N ASP A 111 -3.70 -6.97 -2.74
CA ASP A 111 -2.31 -6.77 -2.30
C ASP A 111 -1.34 -6.56 -3.47
N TYR A 112 -1.66 -7.12 -4.64
CA TYR A 112 -0.83 -7.02 -5.85
C TYR A 112 -1.36 -6.01 -6.84
N THR A 113 -0.45 -5.23 -7.42
CA THR A 113 -0.78 -4.30 -8.50
C THR A 113 -0.90 -5.02 -9.84
N VAL A 114 -1.60 -4.37 -10.77
CA VAL A 114 -1.75 -4.86 -12.15
C VAL A 114 -0.38 -5.09 -12.79
N ALA A 115 0.55 -4.14 -12.64
CA ALA A 115 1.88 -4.24 -13.21
C ALA A 115 2.70 -5.39 -12.62
N GLN A 116 2.61 -5.63 -11.30
CA GLN A 116 3.32 -6.74 -10.63
C GLN A 116 2.87 -8.10 -11.14
N LEU A 117 1.56 -8.34 -11.26
CA LEU A 117 1.05 -9.62 -11.75
C LEU A 117 1.32 -9.80 -13.25
N ASN A 118 1.17 -8.74 -14.06
CA ASN A 118 1.55 -8.79 -15.46
C ASN A 118 3.04 -9.14 -15.61
N MET A 119 3.90 -8.61 -14.75
CA MET A 119 5.32 -8.95 -14.73
C MET A 119 5.55 -10.42 -14.38
N PHE A 120 4.94 -10.92 -13.29
CA PHE A 120 5.06 -12.34 -12.92
C PHE A 120 4.58 -13.28 -14.02
N GLN A 121 3.44 -12.99 -14.66
CA GLN A 121 2.92 -13.79 -15.77
C GLN A 121 3.87 -13.81 -16.98
N ARG A 122 4.56 -12.70 -17.27
CA ARG A 122 5.55 -12.64 -18.36
C ARG A 122 6.80 -13.47 -18.08
N ILE A 123 7.31 -13.43 -16.85
CA ILE A 123 8.56 -14.13 -16.49
C ILE A 123 8.34 -15.62 -16.24
N ALA A 124 7.12 -16.03 -15.86
CA ALA A 124 6.77 -17.41 -15.55
C ALA A 124 5.43 -17.80 -16.18
N PRO A 125 5.38 -18.04 -17.51
CA PRO A 125 4.14 -18.33 -18.22
C PRO A 125 3.47 -19.65 -17.79
N ASN A 126 4.22 -20.57 -17.17
CA ASN A 126 3.71 -21.85 -16.67
C ASN A 126 3.11 -21.75 -15.25
N ILE A 127 3.16 -20.56 -14.64
CA ILE A 127 2.54 -20.26 -13.36
C ILE A 127 1.31 -19.40 -13.63
N ASN A 128 0.16 -19.90 -13.19
CA ASN A 128 -1.12 -19.21 -13.23
C ASN A 128 -1.38 -18.54 -11.88
N PHE A 129 -1.77 -17.27 -11.91
CA PHE A 129 -2.12 -16.51 -10.71
C PHE A 129 -3.65 -16.48 -10.55
N LYS A 130 -4.16 -17.10 -9.48
CA LYS A 130 -5.60 -17.16 -9.20
C LYS A 130 -5.97 -16.19 -8.08
N PRO A 131 -6.84 -15.20 -8.31
CA PRO A 131 -7.31 -14.34 -7.23
C PRO A 131 -8.13 -15.17 -6.23
N LEU A 132 -7.86 -14.99 -4.95
CA LEU A 132 -8.62 -15.59 -3.87
C LEU A 132 -9.70 -14.64 -3.36
N ASP A 133 -10.84 -15.20 -2.96
CA ASP A 133 -11.93 -14.43 -2.36
C ASP A 133 -11.56 -13.94 -0.96
N ARG A 134 -10.81 -14.76 -0.21
CA ARG A 134 -10.29 -14.47 1.12
C ARG A 134 -8.83 -14.91 1.21
N ASN A 135 -8.02 -14.16 1.94
CA ASN A 135 -6.65 -14.54 2.22
C ASN A 135 -6.65 -15.64 3.30
N PRO A 136 -6.08 -16.84 3.05
CA PRO A 136 -6.08 -17.95 4.02
C PRO A 136 -5.41 -17.60 5.36
N ILE A 137 -4.49 -16.63 5.38
CA ILE A 137 -3.86 -16.14 6.62
C ILE A 137 -4.88 -15.43 7.50
N ASP A 138 -5.77 -14.64 6.91
CA ASP A 138 -6.77 -13.89 7.67
C ASP A 138 -7.76 -14.82 8.38
N GLU A 139 -8.00 -16.02 7.82
CA GLU A 139 -8.93 -17.00 8.40
C GLU A 139 -8.40 -17.69 9.66
N ILE A 140 -7.08 -17.67 9.89
CA ILE A 140 -6.43 -18.27 11.06
C ILE A 140 -5.91 -17.22 12.04
N TRP A 141 -6.05 -15.93 11.72
CA TRP A 141 -5.57 -14.81 12.53
C TRP A 141 -6.65 -14.35 13.50
N GLU A 142 -6.83 -15.11 14.59
CA GLU A 142 -7.90 -14.88 15.58
C GLU A 142 -7.85 -13.49 16.24
N ASP A 143 -6.64 -13.00 16.53
CA ASP A 143 -6.37 -11.71 17.16
C ASP A 143 -5.98 -10.61 16.15
N LYS A 144 -6.49 -10.70 14.92
CA LYS A 144 -6.17 -9.73 13.86
C LYS A 144 -6.49 -8.30 14.32
N PRO A 145 -5.51 -7.38 14.32
CA PRO A 145 -5.73 -6.00 14.72
C PRO A 145 -6.81 -5.34 13.89
N ASN A 146 -7.53 -4.37 14.46
CA ASN A 146 -8.49 -3.59 13.69
C ASN A 146 -7.77 -2.60 12.77
N ILE A 147 -8.40 -2.27 11.65
CA ILE A 147 -7.93 -1.20 10.78
C ILE A 147 -8.01 0.15 11.51
N SER A 148 -6.97 0.98 11.37
CA SER A 148 -6.95 2.33 11.92
C SER A 148 -7.98 3.19 11.20
N LYS A 149 -8.83 3.86 11.98
CA LYS A 149 -9.92 4.74 11.51
C LYS A 149 -9.86 6.05 12.26
N THR A 150 -8.94 6.90 11.86
CA THR A 150 -8.66 8.19 12.52
C THR A 150 -9.43 9.33 11.88
N LYS A 151 -9.73 10.37 12.66
CA LYS A 151 -10.47 11.52 12.15
C LYS A 151 -9.64 12.28 11.11
N ILE A 152 -10.25 12.55 9.96
CA ILE A 152 -9.67 13.39 8.92
C ILE A 152 -9.71 14.85 9.35
N PHE A 153 -8.63 15.57 9.08
CA PHE A 153 -8.53 17.01 9.30
C PHE A 153 -7.97 17.72 8.06
N LEU A 154 -8.32 19.00 7.94
CA LEU A 154 -7.84 19.84 6.83
C LEU A 154 -6.35 20.16 7.01
N HIS A 155 -5.61 20.13 5.90
CA HIS A 155 -4.27 20.67 5.80
C HIS A 155 -4.36 22.13 5.33
N PRO A 156 -4.07 23.11 6.21
CA PRO A 156 -4.27 24.52 5.88
C PRO A 156 -3.49 24.98 4.64
N GLU A 157 -4.11 25.85 3.84
CA GLU A 157 -3.48 26.41 2.64
C GLU A 157 -2.22 27.22 2.94
N LYS A 158 -2.09 27.79 4.15
CA LYS A 158 -0.84 28.44 4.60
C LYS A 158 0.38 27.51 4.62
N TYR A 159 0.17 26.19 4.66
CA TYR A 159 1.22 25.18 4.53
C TYR A 159 1.21 24.54 3.14
N ALA A 160 0.02 24.30 2.57
CA ALA A 160 -0.11 23.67 1.26
C ALA A 160 0.38 24.57 0.11
N GLY A 161 0.27 25.89 0.25
CA GLY A 161 0.60 26.89 -0.76
C GLY A 161 -0.40 27.04 -1.90
N GLU A 162 -1.38 26.15 -1.99
CA GLU A 162 -2.42 26.15 -3.00
C GLU A 162 -3.69 25.45 -2.47
N SER A 163 -4.84 25.87 -2.97
CA SER A 163 -6.14 25.31 -2.60
C SER A 163 -6.38 23.95 -3.26
N TRP A 164 -7.20 23.10 -2.64
CA TRP A 164 -7.60 21.81 -3.23
C TRP A 164 -8.36 22.00 -4.55
N LYS A 165 -9.09 23.11 -4.71
CA LYS A 165 -9.80 23.46 -5.96
C LYS A 165 -8.82 23.72 -7.11
N GLN A 166 -7.71 24.41 -6.84
CA GLN A 166 -6.65 24.63 -7.84
C GLN A 166 -6.00 23.32 -8.25
N LYS A 167 -5.72 22.43 -7.28
CA LYS A 167 -5.16 21.10 -7.57
C LYS A 167 -6.09 20.24 -8.42
N ILE A 168 -7.39 20.22 -8.11
CA ILE A 168 -8.39 19.55 -8.95
C ILE A 168 -8.39 20.14 -10.35
N LYS A 169 -8.31 21.47 -10.50
CA LYS A 169 -8.25 22.10 -11.82
C LYS A 169 -7.03 21.65 -12.64
N SER A 170 -5.86 21.50 -12.00
CA SER A 170 -4.68 20.93 -12.67
C SER A 170 -4.90 19.50 -13.12
N VAL A 171 -5.56 18.67 -12.32
CA VAL A 171 -5.94 17.30 -12.72
C VAL A 171 -6.95 17.31 -13.87
N GLN A 172 -7.93 18.21 -13.86
CA GLN A 172 -8.90 18.35 -14.95
C GLN A 172 -8.21 18.66 -16.29
N SER A 173 -7.24 19.57 -16.32
CA SER A 173 -6.48 19.87 -17.54
C SER A 173 -5.75 18.65 -18.07
N ILE A 174 -5.14 17.84 -17.19
CA ILE A 174 -4.47 16.59 -17.60
C ILE A 174 -5.49 15.58 -18.17
N LEU A 175 -6.68 15.46 -17.57
CA LEU A 175 -7.73 14.59 -18.09
C LEU A 175 -8.22 15.04 -19.47
N GLU A 176 -8.38 16.35 -19.67
CA GLU A 176 -8.77 16.93 -20.96
C GLU A 176 -7.71 16.66 -22.05
N GLU A 177 -6.44 16.89 -21.75
CA GLU A 177 -5.31 16.62 -22.65
C GLU A 177 -5.20 15.14 -23.03
N GLN A 178 -5.45 14.24 -22.08
CA GLN A 178 -5.42 12.79 -22.28
C GLN A 178 -6.74 12.22 -22.80
N ASN A 179 -7.73 13.07 -23.08
CA ASN A 179 -9.05 12.68 -23.57
C ASN A 179 -9.75 11.65 -22.67
N LEU A 180 -9.66 11.85 -21.35
CA LEU A 180 -10.26 11.01 -20.32
C LEU A 180 -11.47 11.70 -19.67
N ASP A 181 -12.42 10.89 -19.20
CA ASP A 181 -13.59 11.39 -18.47
C ASP A 181 -13.34 11.41 -16.96
N SER A 182 -12.49 10.50 -16.47
CA SER A 182 -12.06 10.47 -15.07
C SER A 182 -10.73 9.72 -14.89
N ILE A 183 -10.14 9.85 -13.72
CA ILE A 183 -9.07 8.98 -13.24
C ILE A 183 -9.46 8.36 -11.89
N PHE A 184 -9.16 7.07 -11.73
CA PHE A 184 -9.26 6.38 -10.44
C PHE A 184 -7.90 6.40 -9.73
N LEU A 185 -7.83 7.16 -8.64
CA LEU A 185 -6.65 7.27 -7.79
C LEU A 185 -6.69 6.22 -6.69
N THR A 186 -5.61 5.44 -6.57
CA THR A 186 -5.45 4.41 -5.53
C THR A 186 -4.45 4.79 -4.43
N SER A 187 -3.59 5.77 -4.68
CA SER A 187 -2.64 6.31 -3.70
C SER A 187 -3.33 7.23 -2.70
N SER A 188 -3.40 6.81 -1.44
CA SER A 188 -3.93 7.64 -0.34
C SER A 188 -3.13 8.94 -0.15
N ALA A 189 -1.81 8.90 -0.40
CA ALA A 189 -0.96 10.10 -0.34
C ALA A 189 -1.30 11.13 -1.43
N SER A 190 -1.62 10.66 -2.63
CA SER A 190 -2.05 11.50 -3.74
C SER A 190 -3.39 12.16 -3.47
N ILE A 191 -4.36 11.39 -2.96
CA ILE A 191 -5.70 11.88 -2.65
C ILE A 191 -5.67 12.88 -1.48
N CYS A 192 -4.92 12.57 -0.41
CA CYS A 192 -4.73 13.47 0.71
C CYS A 192 -4.04 14.78 0.30
N TRP A 193 -3.08 14.71 -0.62
CA TRP A 193 -2.47 15.91 -1.20
C TRP A 193 -3.48 16.70 -2.05
N LEU A 194 -4.21 16.03 -2.94
CA LEU A 194 -5.18 16.66 -3.86
C LEU A 194 -6.25 17.44 -3.11
N LEU A 195 -6.81 16.84 -2.05
CA LEU A 195 -7.90 17.41 -1.27
C LEU A 195 -7.45 18.29 -0.10
N ASN A 196 -6.13 18.48 0.11
CA ASN A 196 -5.60 19.15 1.30
C ASN A 196 -6.19 18.57 2.60
N ILE A 197 -6.17 17.25 2.74
CA ILE A 197 -6.59 16.55 3.96
C ILE A 197 -5.46 15.68 4.51
N ARG A 198 -5.52 15.34 5.79
CA ARG A 198 -4.59 14.43 6.46
C ARG A 198 -5.36 13.50 7.40
N GLY A 199 -4.70 12.40 7.76
CA GLY A 199 -5.18 11.42 8.73
C GLY A 199 -4.00 10.69 9.37
N HIS A 200 -4.29 9.68 10.17
CA HIS A 200 -3.30 8.86 10.88
C HIS A 200 -3.57 7.36 10.69
N ASP A 201 -4.14 6.99 9.53
CA ASP A 201 -4.52 5.60 9.29
C ASP A 201 -3.30 4.72 8.92
N ALA A 202 -2.25 5.33 8.38
CA ALA A 202 -0.98 4.67 8.07
C ALA A 202 0.15 5.08 9.03
N PRO A 203 1.03 4.14 9.46
CA PRO A 203 2.19 4.47 10.27
C PRO A 203 3.14 5.44 9.58
N PHE A 204 3.68 6.40 10.34
CA PHE A 204 4.70 7.38 9.90
C PHE A 204 4.30 8.26 8.70
N THR A 205 3.09 8.12 8.17
CA THR A 205 2.61 8.84 6.98
C THR A 205 1.24 9.44 7.29
N PRO A 206 1.07 10.77 7.26
CA PRO A 206 -0.16 11.43 7.71
C PRO A 206 -1.28 11.37 6.67
N VAL A 207 -1.72 10.16 6.31
CA VAL A 207 -2.77 9.91 5.31
C VAL A 207 -3.97 9.23 5.95
N SER A 208 -5.13 9.44 5.34
CA SER A 208 -6.29 8.57 5.55
C SER A 208 -6.39 7.57 4.41
N LEU A 209 -6.70 6.32 4.73
CA LEU A 209 -6.80 5.25 3.75
C LEU A 209 -8.06 5.46 2.90
N CYS A 210 -7.85 5.78 1.63
CA CYS A 210 -8.93 6.16 0.71
C CYS A 210 -8.58 5.86 -0.75
N TYR A 211 -9.64 5.81 -1.58
CA TYR A 211 -9.57 5.84 -3.04
C TYR A 211 -10.44 6.97 -3.57
N ALA A 212 -10.18 7.47 -4.77
CA ALA A 212 -11.00 8.53 -5.36
C ALA A 212 -11.19 8.36 -6.86
N ILE A 213 -12.38 8.67 -7.35
CA ILE A 213 -12.60 8.99 -8.76
C ILE A 213 -12.56 10.50 -8.90
N VAL A 214 -11.66 11.04 -9.72
CA VAL A 214 -11.63 12.46 -10.07
C VAL A 214 -12.17 12.61 -11.47
N HIS A 215 -13.29 13.30 -11.61
CA HIS A 215 -13.95 13.52 -12.90
C HIS A 215 -13.40 14.76 -13.59
N LYS A 216 -13.40 14.76 -14.93
CA LYS A 216 -13.05 15.96 -15.73
C LYS A 216 -13.92 17.18 -15.41
N THR A 217 -15.11 16.96 -14.83
CA THR A 217 -16.02 18.01 -14.36
C THR A 217 -15.56 18.70 -13.07
N GLY A 218 -14.53 18.16 -12.42
CA GLY A 218 -14.02 18.62 -11.12
C GLY A 218 -14.77 18.02 -9.92
N LYS A 219 -15.78 17.18 -10.15
CA LYS A 219 -16.41 16.36 -9.11
C LYS A 219 -15.48 15.24 -8.67
N VAL A 220 -15.61 14.83 -7.42
CA VAL A 220 -14.82 13.75 -6.83
C VAL A 220 -15.74 12.78 -6.10
N ASP A 221 -15.61 11.48 -6.39
CA ASP A 221 -16.18 10.42 -5.56
C ASP A 221 -15.07 9.86 -4.66
N LEU A 222 -15.14 10.15 -3.37
CA LEU A 222 -14.14 9.72 -2.38
C LEU A 222 -14.66 8.49 -1.62
N PHE A 223 -13.97 7.36 -1.78
CA PHE A 223 -14.17 6.16 -0.99
C PHE A 223 -13.29 6.25 0.25
N VAL A 224 -13.90 6.23 1.44
CA VAL A 224 -13.21 6.41 2.72
C VAL A 224 -13.95 5.70 3.83
N TYR A 225 -13.27 5.34 4.93
CA TYR A 225 -13.96 4.90 6.13
C TYR A 225 -14.83 6.05 6.64
N LEU A 226 -16.16 5.91 6.58
CA LEU A 226 -17.08 7.00 6.95
C LEU A 226 -16.91 7.41 8.41
N GLU A 227 -16.42 6.51 9.25
CA GLU A 227 -16.06 6.78 10.64
C GLU A 227 -14.95 7.82 10.78
N ASN A 228 -14.13 8.03 9.73
CA ASN A 228 -13.06 9.03 9.71
C ASN A 228 -13.59 10.45 9.47
N LEU A 229 -14.80 10.58 8.93
CA LEU A 229 -15.37 11.88 8.58
C LEU A 229 -15.87 12.64 9.81
N THR A 230 -15.83 13.96 9.69
CA THR A 230 -16.45 14.92 10.61
C THR A 230 -17.42 15.80 9.81
N ASP A 231 -18.39 16.42 10.50
CA ASP A 231 -19.34 17.33 9.86
C ASP A 231 -18.65 18.51 9.17
N GLU A 232 -17.52 18.97 9.74
CA GLU A 232 -16.68 20.01 9.16
C GLU A 232 -16.13 19.59 7.79
N ILE A 233 -15.58 18.38 7.68
CA ILE A 233 -15.05 17.84 6.43
C ILE A 233 -16.16 17.70 5.39
N VAL A 234 -17.29 17.11 5.77
CA VAL A 234 -18.43 16.93 4.86
C VAL A 234 -18.92 18.28 4.33
N LYS A 235 -19.06 19.28 5.21
CA LYS A 235 -19.47 20.64 4.84
C LYS A 235 -18.43 21.36 3.97
N HIS A 236 -17.14 21.20 4.27
CA HIS A 236 -16.05 21.88 3.55
C HIS A 236 -16.01 21.49 2.06
N PHE A 237 -16.30 20.23 1.75
CA PHE A 237 -16.20 19.71 0.39
C PHE A 237 -17.53 19.68 -0.38
N HIS A 238 -18.66 19.96 0.27
CA HIS A 238 -19.97 20.01 -0.40
C HIS A 238 -20.05 21.20 -1.38
N PRO A 239 -20.61 21.02 -2.60
CA PRO A 239 -21.15 19.80 -3.20
C PRO A 239 -20.15 19.08 -4.14
N THR A 240 -18.85 19.38 -4.04
CA THR A 240 -17.84 18.91 -5.00
C THR A 240 -17.42 17.48 -4.76
N VAL A 241 -17.31 17.05 -3.50
CA VAL A 241 -16.94 15.68 -3.13
C VAL A 241 -18.17 14.92 -2.64
N THR A 242 -18.41 13.74 -3.22
CA THR A 242 -19.37 12.75 -2.74
C THR A 242 -18.60 11.68 -1.96
N PHE A 243 -19.06 11.36 -0.75
CA PHE A 243 -18.41 10.37 0.10
C PHE A 243 -19.09 9.01 -0.01
N HIS A 244 -18.29 7.96 -0.21
CA HIS A 244 -18.71 6.56 -0.28
C HIS A 244 -17.97 5.76 0.79
N ARG A 245 -18.59 4.69 1.30
CA ARG A 245 -17.94 3.86 2.33
C ARG A 245 -16.81 3.04 1.70
N MET A 246 -15.65 3.06 2.34
CA MET A 246 -14.56 2.13 2.06
C MET A 246 -14.93 0.73 2.58
N SER A 247 -15.53 -0.07 1.72
CA SER A 247 -15.84 -1.48 1.98
C SER A 247 -15.76 -2.28 0.69
N GLY A 248 -15.44 -3.58 0.81
CA GLY A 248 -15.38 -4.47 -0.36
C GLY A 248 -16.68 -4.46 -1.15
N VAL A 249 -17.83 -4.55 -0.47
CA VAL A 249 -19.17 -4.53 -1.08
C VAL A 249 -19.42 -3.24 -1.86
N GLU A 250 -19.19 -2.08 -1.21
CA GLU A 250 -19.48 -0.80 -1.85
C GLU A 250 -18.55 -0.52 -3.03
N LEU A 251 -17.27 -0.93 -2.94
CA LEU A 251 -16.34 -0.88 -4.07
C LEU A 251 -16.79 -1.81 -5.20
N THR A 252 -17.21 -3.04 -4.91
CA THR A 252 -17.64 -3.98 -5.96
C THR A 252 -18.97 -3.61 -6.61
N GLU A 253 -19.88 -2.93 -5.90
CA GLU A 253 -21.22 -2.63 -6.41
C GLU A 253 -21.37 -1.22 -6.99
N LYS A 254 -20.73 -0.21 -6.37
CA LYS A 254 -20.85 1.19 -6.81
C LYS A 254 -19.79 1.58 -7.83
N LEU A 255 -18.54 1.12 -7.67
CA LEU A 255 -17.45 1.53 -8.54
C LEU A 255 -17.74 1.21 -10.02
N PRO A 256 -18.24 0.02 -10.42
CA PRO A 256 -18.59 -0.24 -11.81
C PRO A 256 -19.67 0.70 -12.35
N LYS A 257 -20.65 1.08 -11.51
CA LYS A 257 -21.75 1.96 -11.91
C LYS A 257 -21.29 3.39 -12.11
N LEU A 258 -20.41 3.89 -11.22
CA LEU A 258 -19.85 5.24 -11.32
C LEU A 258 -18.91 5.40 -12.52
N LEU A 259 -18.28 4.30 -12.95
CA LEU A 259 -17.32 4.28 -14.05
C LEU A 259 -17.95 3.83 -15.39
N ALA A 260 -19.23 3.43 -15.37
CA ALA A 260 -19.91 2.92 -16.56
C ALA A 260 -19.90 3.95 -17.70
N ASN A 261 -19.51 3.51 -18.90
CA ASN A 261 -19.42 4.33 -20.11
C ASN A 261 -18.44 5.51 -20.03
N LEU A 262 -17.55 5.56 -19.05
CA LEU A 262 -16.50 6.56 -18.96
C LEU A 262 -15.19 6.03 -19.59
N ARG A 263 -14.36 6.95 -20.09
CA ARG A 263 -12.94 6.68 -20.31
C ARG A 263 -12.19 6.96 -19.02
N VAL A 264 -11.70 5.90 -18.39
CA VAL A 264 -11.15 5.96 -17.04
C VAL A 264 -9.67 5.64 -17.09
N GLY A 265 -8.84 6.57 -16.61
CA GLY A 265 -7.42 6.31 -16.38
C GLY A 265 -7.21 5.65 -15.01
N TYR A 266 -6.20 4.80 -14.91
CA TYR A 266 -5.66 4.32 -13.64
C TYR A 266 -4.17 3.93 -13.82
N THR A 267 -3.42 3.96 -12.72
CA THR A 267 -1.98 3.68 -12.71
C THR A 267 -1.72 2.21 -12.41
N GLU A 268 -1.29 1.43 -13.39
CA GLU A 268 -1.09 -0.03 -13.23
C GLU A 268 -0.06 -0.40 -12.16
N GLN A 269 0.90 0.49 -11.91
CA GLN A 269 1.97 0.33 -10.92
C GLN A 269 1.47 0.51 -9.48
N GLN A 270 0.28 1.07 -9.28
CA GLN A 270 -0.30 1.33 -7.96
C GLN A 270 -1.67 0.67 -7.77
N ALA A 271 -2.45 0.51 -8.84
CA ALA A 271 -3.79 -0.01 -8.74
C ALA A 271 -3.77 -1.52 -8.43
N PRO A 272 -4.44 -1.96 -7.35
CA PRO A 272 -4.63 -3.38 -7.10
C PRO A 272 -5.32 -4.09 -8.26
N MET A 273 -4.99 -5.36 -8.49
CA MET A 273 -5.64 -6.16 -9.53
C MET A 273 -7.15 -6.24 -9.35
N ARG A 274 -7.64 -6.21 -8.10
CA ARG A 274 -9.08 -6.18 -7.80
C ARG A 274 -9.76 -4.97 -8.44
N VAL A 275 -9.12 -3.81 -8.46
CA VAL A 275 -9.65 -2.60 -9.09
C VAL A 275 -9.85 -2.83 -10.59
N LYS A 276 -8.83 -3.35 -11.28
CA LYS A 276 -8.94 -3.69 -12.71
C LYS A 276 -10.07 -4.69 -12.98
N ASN A 277 -10.21 -5.70 -12.11
CA ASN A 277 -11.29 -6.70 -12.23
C ASN A 277 -12.69 -6.06 -12.05
N ILE A 278 -12.82 -5.07 -11.16
CA ILE A 278 -14.08 -4.35 -10.92
C ILE A 278 -14.40 -3.39 -12.07
N ILE A 279 -13.40 -2.66 -12.57
CA ILE A 279 -13.56 -1.75 -13.73
C ILE A 279 -13.96 -2.56 -14.97
N GLY A 280 -13.36 -3.74 -15.16
CA GLY A 280 -13.66 -4.65 -16.25
C GLY A 280 -13.27 -4.11 -17.63
N PRO A 281 -13.43 -4.91 -18.68
CA PRO A 281 -13.07 -4.53 -20.05
C PRO A 281 -14.05 -3.56 -20.71
N ASN A 282 -15.24 -3.36 -20.13
CA ASN A 282 -16.34 -2.59 -20.72
C ASN A 282 -16.25 -1.08 -20.45
N VAL A 283 -15.40 -0.68 -19.51
CA VAL A 283 -14.98 0.71 -19.36
C VAL A 283 -13.90 0.92 -20.42
N ALA A 284 -13.95 2.04 -21.16
CA ALA A 284 -12.89 2.42 -22.09
C ALA A 284 -11.64 2.84 -21.29
N ALA A 285 -11.10 1.89 -20.53
CA ALA A 285 -10.00 2.09 -19.63
C ALA A 285 -8.73 2.18 -20.47
N LEU A 286 -8.10 3.35 -20.44
CA LEU A 286 -6.76 3.47 -21.00
C LEU A 286 -5.79 2.95 -19.94
N ASN A 287 -5.27 1.76 -20.19
CA ASN A 287 -4.23 1.18 -19.35
C ASN A 287 -3.00 2.10 -19.33
N ASN A 288 -2.38 2.21 -18.16
CA ASN A 288 -1.11 2.90 -17.94
C ASN A 288 -1.16 4.44 -18.00
N MET A 289 -2.19 5.05 -17.39
CA MET A 289 -2.14 6.49 -17.06
C MET A 289 -1.34 6.69 -15.76
N GLU A 290 -0.37 7.60 -15.78
CA GLU A 290 0.32 8.01 -14.55
C GLU A 290 -0.60 8.80 -13.62
N ASP A 291 -0.43 8.63 -12.31
CA ASP A 291 -1.14 9.42 -11.32
C ASP A 291 -0.68 10.89 -11.43
N PRO A 292 -1.58 11.82 -11.84
CA PRO A 292 -1.22 13.22 -12.08
C PRO A 292 -0.76 13.91 -10.79
N CYS A 293 -1.21 13.43 -9.62
CA CYS A 293 -0.82 14.00 -8.35
C CYS A 293 0.64 13.71 -8.01
N VAL A 294 1.25 12.64 -8.54
CA VAL A 294 2.65 12.28 -8.24
C VAL A 294 3.59 13.36 -8.72
N LEU A 295 3.50 13.77 -9.97
CA LEU A 295 4.37 14.81 -10.52
C LEU A 295 4.02 16.19 -9.93
N LEU A 296 2.72 16.53 -9.84
CA LEU A 296 2.28 17.80 -9.28
C LEU A 296 2.76 17.99 -7.83
N ARG A 297 2.70 16.95 -7.00
CA ARG A 297 3.20 17.00 -5.62
C ARG A 297 4.71 16.85 -5.51
N ALA A 298 5.39 16.33 -6.54
CA ALA A 298 6.86 16.24 -6.56
C ALA A 298 7.50 17.64 -6.66
N CYS A 299 6.92 18.52 -7.48
CA CYS A 299 7.38 19.90 -7.66
C CYS A 299 6.82 20.83 -6.58
N LYS A 300 7.61 21.07 -5.52
CA LYS A 300 7.13 21.85 -4.36
C LYS A 300 6.99 23.34 -4.70
N ASN A 301 5.88 23.95 -4.30
CA ASN A 301 5.68 25.39 -4.46
C ASN A 301 6.50 26.19 -3.42
N LYS A 302 6.61 27.51 -3.61
CA LYS A 302 7.41 28.38 -2.73
C LYS A 302 6.99 28.32 -1.25
N THR A 303 5.69 28.19 -0.98
CA THR A 303 5.17 28.06 0.39
C THR A 303 5.59 26.75 1.03
N GLN A 304 5.47 25.64 0.30
CA GLN A 304 5.91 24.32 0.75
C GLN A 304 7.42 24.28 0.98
N LEU A 305 8.24 24.83 0.08
CA LEU A 305 9.70 24.89 0.22
C LEU A 305 10.10 25.65 1.48
N LYS A 306 9.56 26.86 1.67
CA LYS A 306 9.83 27.67 2.86
C LYS A 306 9.43 26.95 4.14
N HIS A 307 8.30 26.24 4.12
CA HIS A 307 7.86 25.48 5.30
C HIS A 307 8.76 24.27 5.56
N ILE A 308 9.20 23.56 4.52
CA ILE A 308 10.16 22.45 4.62
C ILE A 308 11.48 22.93 5.24
N GLU A 309 12.02 24.07 4.77
CA GLU A 309 13.24 24.68 5.34
C GLU A 309 13.08 24.97 6.83
N GLN A 310 11.98 25.62 7.21
CA GLN A 310 11.69 25.93 8.62
C GLN A 310 11.60 24.66 9.48
N THR A 311 10.90 23.63 9.00
CA THR A 311 10.77 22.35 9.71
C THR A 311 12.12 21.64 9.85
N HIS A 312 13.00 21.70 8.85
CA HIS A 312 14.35 21.13 8.95
C HIS A 312 15.22 21.87 9.96
N VAL A 313 15.07 23.19 10.10
CA VAL A 313 15.76 23.95 11.17
C VAL A 313 15.28 23.49 12.55
N GLU A 314 13.98 23.33 12.73
CA GLU A 314 13.40 22.86 13.99
C GLU A 314 13.85 21.44 14.34
N ASP A 315 13.88 20.54 13.36
CA ASP A 315 14.37 19.16 13.53
C ASP A 315 15.88 19.15 13.84
N GLY A 316 16.67 19.99 13.17
CA GLY A 316 18.09 20.19 13.48
C GLY A 316 18.33 20.65 14.93
N VAL A 317 17.52 21.58 15.43
CA VAL A 317 17.57 22.01 16.85
C VAL A 317 17.25 20.85 17.79
N ALA A 318 16.26 20.02 17.45
CA ALA A 318 15.91 18.84 18.24
C ALA A 318 17.07 17.82 18.30
N LEU A 319 17.70 17.54 17.16
CA LEU A 319 18.87 16.66 17.07
C LEU A 319 20.06 17.20 17.88
N ILE A 320 20.35 18.49 17.78
CA ILE A 320 21.44 19.12 18.56
C ILE A 320 21.17 18.99 20.06
N LYS A 321 19.93 19.25 20.51
CA LYS A 321 19.56 19.07 21.92
C LYS A 321 19.74 17.63 22.37
N PHE A 322 19.32 16.67 21.55
CA PHE A 322 19.51 15.24 21.84
C PHE A 322 20.99 14.88 22.01
N PHE A 323 21.86 15.28 21.06
CA PHE A 323 23.28 14.97 21.13
C PHE A 323 24.02 15.69 22.26
N PHE A 324 23.86 17.01 22.36
CA PHE A 324 24.67 17.81 23.28
C PHE A 324 24.13 17.83 24.71
N ALA A 325 22.82 18.01 24.89
CA ALA A 325 22.23 18.10 26.22
C ALA A 325 21.86 16.74 26.80
N GLY A 326 21.44 15.79 25.96
CA GLY A 326 21.09 14.44 26.42
C GLY A 326 22.30 13.52 26.47
N LEU A 327 22.82 13.14 25.31
CA LEU A 327 23.76 12.04 25.17
C LEU A 327 25.13 12.37 25.78
N MET A 328 25.71 13.53 25.44
CA MET A 328 27.05 13.90 25.92
C MET A 328 27.11 14.11 27.44
N ILE A 329 26.05 14.66 28.04
CA ILE A 329 25.95 14.81 29.50
C ILE A 329 25.83 13.42 30.15
N THR A 330 24.98 12.55 29.61
CA THR A 330 24.77 11.19 30.14
C THR A 330 26.04 10.35 30.06
N ILE A 331 26.76 10.40 28.93
CA ILE A 331 28.05 9.68 28.76
C ILE A 331 29.10 10.20 29.75
N LYS A 332 29.19 11.52 29.96
CA LYS A 332 30.11 12.11 30.93
C LYS A 332 29.77 11.74 32.38
N GLN A 333 28.48 11.58 32.71
CA GLN A 333 28.02 11.23 34.06
C GLN A 333 28.04 9.73 34.34
N ASN A 334 28.04 8.87 33.32
CA ASN A 334 28.10 7.41 33.46
C ASN A 334 29.21 6.78 32.59
N PRO A 335 30.50 6.97 32.95
CA PRO A 335 31.63 6.48 32.17
C PRO A 335 31.78 4.94 32.11
N LEU A 336 30.99 4.18 32.88
CA LEU A 336 31.05 2.70 32.93
C LEU A 336 30.52 2.00 31.67
N MET A 337 30.00 2.70 30.66
CA MET A 337 29.77 2.09 29.34
C MET A 337 31.06 1.85 28.54
N ASN A 338 32.23 2.30 29.01
CA ASN A 338 33.52 2.06 28.35
C ASN A 338 34.25 0.77 28.79
N THR A 339 33.67 -0.04 29.67
CA THR A 339 34.29 -1.29 30.13
C THR A 339 33.48 -2.48 29.66
N HIS A 340 33.63 -2.88 28.39
CA HIS A 340 33.66 -4.26 27.87
C HIS A 340 33.68 -4.26 26.33
N CYS A 341 34.72 -3.66 25.75
CA CYS A 341 35.21 -4.05 24.43
C CYS A 341 36.71 -4.31 24.57
N ARG A 342 37.07 -5.56 24.85
CA ARG A 342 38.36 -6.16 24.54
C ARG A 342 38.11 -7.48 23.85
#